data_AF-A0A314XTA3-F1
#
_entry.id   AF-A0A314XTA3-F1
#
_cell.length_a   1.000
_cell.length_b   1.000
_cell.length_c   1.000
_cell.angle_alpha   90.00
_cell.angle_beta   90.00
_cell.angle_gamma   90.00
#
_symmetry.space_group_name_H-M   'P 1'
#
loop_
_entity.id
_entity.type
_entity.pdbx_description
1 polymer ?
#
loop_
_entity_poly.entity_id
_entity_poly.type
_entity_poly.pdbx_seq_one_letter_code
_entity_poly.pdbx_strand_id
1 'polypeptide(L)'
;MKQDIILPKSGSFKKGDRPIATFWSANPRYDLLTEGTFAVVELLQGKNWVPVYDDDDFCLFFKWKVDNSTLYGTATIEWEIPRDADSGVYRLRHFGSSKKTKDSPNIYFTGASSGFAVS
;
A
#
# COMPACT_ATOMS: atom_id res chain seq x y z
N MET A 1 -13.54 9.59 6.53
CA MET A 1 -12.99 9.60 5.17
C MET A 1 -12.09 10.82 5.05
N LYS A 2 -10.78 10.63 5.18
CA LYS A 2 -9.74 11.64 4.92
C LYS A 2 -8.72 10.98 3.99
N GLN A 3 -8.34 11.72 2.96
CA GLN A 3 -7.51 11.35 1.84
C GLN A 3 -6.19 10.68 2.26
N ASP A 4 -5.64 9.88 1.34
CA ASP A 4 -4.28 9.37 1.38
C ASP A 4 -3.31 10.50 1.76
N ILE A 5 -2.44 10.24 2.74
CA ILE A 5 -1.60 11.25 3.38
C ILE A 5 -0.51 11.70 2.41
N ILE A 6 0.09 10.73 1.70
CA ILE A 6 1.07 10.94 0.64
C ILE A 6 0.64 10.04 -0.50
N LEU A 7 0.53 10.61 -1.71
CA LEU A 7 0.33 9.87 -2.94
C LEU A 7 1.62 9.91 -3.76
N PRO A 8 1.84 8.90 -4.63
CA PRO A 8 2.91 8.96 -5.61
C PRO A 8 2.76 10.28 -6.38
N LYS A 9 3.88 10.99 -6.58
CA LYS A 9 3.87 12.21 -7.39
C LYS A 9 3.26 11.91 -8.76
N SER A 10 2.40 12.79 -9.23
CA SER A 10 1.88 12.74 -10.60
C SER A 10 3.06 12.81 -11.58
N GLY A 11 3.14 11.85 -12.50
CA GLY A 11 4.24 11.72 -13.45
C GLY A 11 4.50 10.29 -13.89
N SER A 12 5.59 10.10 -14.63
CA SER A 12 6.12 8.78 -15.01
C SER A 12 7.34 8.48 -14.16
N PHE A 13 7.34 7.31 -13.53
CA PHE A 13 8.50 6.74 -12.86
C PHE A 13 9.30 5.90 -13.84
N LYS A 14 10.59 5.76 -13.57
CA LYS A 14 11.49 4.85 -14.26
C LYS A 14 11.77 3.63 -13.40
N LYS A 15 12.21 2.58 -14.06
CA LYS A 15 12.79 1.40 -13.38
C LYS A 15 13.92 1.82 -12.45
N GLY A 16 13.88 1.34 -11.21
CA GLY A 16 14.76 1.75 -10.11
C GLY A 16 14.28 2.97 -9.32
N ASP A 17 13.26 3.71 -9.78
CA ASP A 17 12.62 4.71 -8.93
C ASP A 17 11.80 4.03 -7.82
N ARG A 18 11.43 4.83 -6.81
CA ARG A 18 10.70 4.36 -5.63
C ARG A 18 9.42 5.15 -5.37
N PRO A 19 8.31 4.88 -6.07
CA PRO A 19 6.99 5.42 -5.72
C PRO A 19 6.59 5.08 -4.28
N ILE A 20 5.95 6.03 -3.61
CA ILE A 20 5.55 5.96 -2.20
C ILE A 20 4.10 6.38 -2.05
N ALA A 21 3.32 5.63 -1.27
CA ALA A 21 1.99 6.02 -0.81
C ALA A 21 1.87 5.81 0.71
N THR A 22 1.21 6.74 1.41
CA THR A 22 0.95 6.64 2.85
C THR A 22 -0.55 6.72 3.13
N PHE A 23 -1.04 5.74 3.87
CA PHE A 23 -2.44 5.57 4.25
C PHE A 23 -2.61 5.73 5.75
N TRP A 24 -3.78 6.21 6.19
CA TRP A 24 -4.21 5.99 7.57
C TRP A 24 -4.41 4.49 7.79
N SER A 25 -3.90 3.97 8.90
CA SER A 25 -3.99 2.55 9.21
C SER A 25 -4.08 2.29 10.70
N ALA A 26 -4.72 1.18 11.07
CA ALA A 26 -4.73 0.69 12.44
C ALA A 26 -3.41 -0.03 12.78
N ASN A 27 -3.28 -0.50 14.02
CA ASN A 27 -2.08 -1.23 14.44
C ASN A 27 -2.07 -2.62 13.77
N PRO A 28 -1.01 -3.02 13.03
CA PRO A 28 -0.94 -4.31 12.36
C PRO A 28 -0.91 -5.49 13.34
N ARG A 29 -0.74 -5.27 14.65
CA ARG A 29 -0.88 -6.33 15.66
C ARG A 29 -2.33 -6.76 15.90
N TYR A 30 -3.33 -6.08 15.33
CA TYR A 30 -4.73 -6.50 15.46
C TYR A 30 -5.05 -7.74 14.61
N ASP A 31 -4.34 -7.92 13.48
CA ASP A 31 -4.35 -9.13 12.66
C ASP A 31 -3.05 -9.18 11.88
N LEU A 32 -2.33 -10.30 11.95
CA LEU A 32 -1.08 -10.49 11.21
C LEU A 32 -1.32 -10.70 9.71
N LEU A 33 -2.58 -10.92 9.29
CA LEU A 33 -2.95 -11.24 7.92
C LEU A 33 -2.14 -12.43 7.37
N THR A 34 -1.98 -13.49 8.18
CA THR A 34 -1.29 -14.70 7.77
C THR A 34 -1.95 -15.32 6.54
N GLU A 35 -1.14 -15.72 5.55
CA GLU A 35 -1.59 -16.11 4.19
C GLU A 35 -2.35 -15.01 3.42
N GLY A 36 -2.28 -13.77 3.89
CA GLY A 36 -2.72 -12.57 3.19
C GLY A 36 -1.55 -11.60 3.02
N THR A 37 -1.86 -10.33 2.81
CA THR A 37 -0.87 -9.29 2.54
C THR A 37 -1.31 -7.95 3.10
N PHE A 38 -0.36 -7.12 3.56
CA PHE A 38 -0.60 -5.73 3.93
C PHE A 38 -0.51 -4.76 2.75
N ALA A 39 0.15 -5.15 1.67
CA ALA A 39 0.47 -4.27 0.56
C ALA A 39 0.60 -5.03 -0.75
N VAL A 40 0.02 -4.49 -1.82
CA VAL A 40 0.26 -4.97 -3.19
C VAL A 40 0.54 -3.81 -4.13
N VAL A 41 1.29 -4.12 -5.18
CA VAL A 41 1.40 -3.31 -6.39
C VAL A 41 0.44 -3.90 -7.42
N GLU A 42 -0.47 -3.09 -7.94
CA GLU A 42 -1.40 -3.52 -8.98
C GLU A 42 -1.06 -2.85 -10.32
N LEU A 43 -1.03 -3.63 -11.39
CA LEU A 43 -0.92 -3.17 -12.77
C LEU A 43 -2.32 -3.07 -13.40
N LEU A 44 -2.58 -1.98 -14.12
CA LEU A 44 -3.82 -1.80 -14.88
C LEU A 44 -3.76 -2.63 -16.18
N GLN A 45 -4.58 -3.66 -16.27
CA GLN A 45 -4.76 -4.49 -17.46
C GLN A 45 -6.19 -4.31 -17.99
N GLY A 46 -6.31 -3.59 -19.11
CA GLY A 46 -7.61 -3.18 -19.65
C GLY A 46 -8.35 -2.24 -18.70
N LYS A 47 -9.39 -2.75 -18.03
CA LYS A 47 -10.15 -2.01 -17.01
C LYS A 47 -9.93 -2.55 -15.58
N ASN A 48 -9.13 -3.59 -15.44
CA ASN A 48 -8.94 -4.31 -14.19
C ASN A 48 -7.58 -4.02 -13.61
N TRP A 49 -7.51 -3.95 -12.28
CA TRP A 49 -6.26 -3.87 -11.54
C TRP A 49 -5.87 -5.26 -11.11
N VAL A 50 -4.66 -5.69 -11.49
CA VAL A 50 -4.15 -7.03 -11.25
C VAL A 50 -2.94 -6.93 -10.33
N PRO A 51 -2.93 -7.59 -9.16
CA PRO A 51 -1.74 -7.65 -8.31
C PRO A 51 -0.59 -8.30 -9.06
N VAL A 52 0.59 -7.68 -9.00
CA VAL A 52 1.80 -8.14 -9.68
C VAL A 52 3.02 -8.18 -8.75
N TYR A 53 2.94 -7.52 -7.59
CA TYR A 53 3.87 -7.68 -6.48
C TYR A 53 3.10 -7.58 -5.16
N ASP A 54 3.56 -8.27 -4.12
CA ASP A 54 3.02 -8.20 -2.76
C ASP A 54 4.12 -8.03 -1.70
N ASP A 55 3.76 -8.13 -0.42
CA ASP A 55 4.68 -7.85 0.70
C ASP A 55 5.63 -8.99 1.05
N ASP A 56 5.64 -10.09 0.27
CA ASP A 56 6.70 -11.09 0.26
C ASP A 56 7.79 -10.83 -0.81
N ASP A 57 7.54 -9.92 -1.75
CA ASP A 57 8.52 -9.49 -2.74
C ASP A 57 9.56 -8.53 -2.15
N PHE A 58 10.84 -8.79 -2.43
CA PHE A 58 11.96 -7.94 -1.96
C PHE A 58 11.87 -6.47 -2.38
N CYS A 59 11.12 -6.17 -3.44
CA CYS A 59 10.96 -4.82 -3.96
C CYS A 59 9.83 -4.02 -3.30
N LEU A 60 8.97 -4.64 -2.49
CA LEU A 60 7.84 -3.96 -1.84
C LEU A 60 8.07 -3.86 -0.33
N PHE A 61 7.90 -2.65 0.19
CA PHE A 61 8.16 -2.36 1.59
C PHE A 61 6.90 -1.83 2.25
N PHE A 62 6.41 -2.54 3.26
CA PHE A 62 5.38 -2.07 4.18
C PHE A 62 6.00 -1.51 5.46
N LYS A 63 5.73 -0.24 5.78
CA LYS A 63 6.25 0.44 6.98
C LYS A 63 5.09 1.02 7.77
N TRP A 64 4.88 0.49 8.98
CA TRP A 64 3.91 1.05 9.91
C TRP A 64 4.57 1.99 10.91
N LYS A 65 3.95 3.13 11.18
CA LYS A 65 4.34 4.04 12.27
C LYS A 65 3.11 4.59 12.98
N VAL A 66 3.25 4.84 14.28
CA VAL A 66 2.30 5.65 15.03
C VAL A 66 2.75 7.12 15.00
N ASP A 67 1.82 8.02 14.71
CA ASP A 67 2.01 9.44 14.99
C ASP A 67 1.73 9.68 16.48
N ASN A 68 2.79 9.90 17.26
CA ASN A 68 2.69 10.08 18.71
C ASN A 68 1.94 11.36 19.13
N SER A 69 1.73 12.31 18.21
CA SER A 69 1.00 13.55 18.50
C SER A 69 -0.53 13.37 18.41
N THR A 70 -0.97 12.46 17.54
CA THR A 70 -2.41 12.22 17.28
C THR A 70 -2.87 10.82 17.66
N LEU A 71 -1.92 9.93 18.00
CA LEU A 71 -2.10 8.49 18.23
C LEU A 71 -2.68 7.73 17.02
N TYR A 72 -2.71 8.34 15.84
CA TYR A 72 -3.13 7.66 14.62
C TYR A 72 -1.99 6.86 14.01
N GLY A 73 -2.29 5.65 13.56
CA GLY A 73 -1.36 4.82 12.81
C GLY A 73 -1.34 5.19 11.33
N THR A 74 -0.18 5.04 10.70
CA THR A 74 -0.01 5.22 9.26
C THR A 74 0.77 4.05 8.67
N ALA A 75 0.37 3.63 7.47
CA ALA A 75 1.03 2.63 6.67
C ALA A 75 1.65 3.30 5.45
N THR A 76 2.97 3.25 5.32
CA THR A 76 3.70 3.69 4.14
C THR A 76 4.08 2.47 3.31
N ILE A 77 3.66 2.46 2.05
CA ILE A 77 4.05 1.48 1.04
C ILE A 77 5.07 2.14 0.14
N GLU A 78 6.21 1.48 -0.05
CA GLU A 78 7.25 1.90 -0.99
C GLU A 78 7.54 0.74 -1.92
N TRP A 79 7.54 1.00 -3.22
CA TRP A 79 7.87 -0.01 -4.23
C TRP A 79 9.12 0.41 -4.98
N GLU A 80 10.21 -0.35 -4.88
CA GLU A 80 11.40 -0.17 -5.69
C GLU A 80 11.18 -0.83 -7.05
N ILE A 81 10.92 -0.06 -8.09
CA ILE A 81 10.48 -0.61 -9.38
C ILE A 81 11.57 -1.53 -9.97
N PRO A 82 11.30 -2.84 -10.12
CA PRO A 82 12.27 -3.78 -10.68
C PRO A 82 12.70 -3.40 -12.09
N ARG A 83 13.93 -3.77 -12.48
CA ARG A 83 14.47 -3.44 -13.81
C ARG A 83 13.72 -4.13 -14.96
N ASP A 84 13.12 -5.26 -14.66
CA ASP A 84 12.32 -6.10 -15.54
C ASP A 84 10.81 -5.85 -15.41
N ALA A 85 10.38 -4.88 -14.59
CA ALA A 85 8.98 -4.49 -14.53
C ALA A 85 8.48 -4.02 -15.91
N ASP A 86 7.27 -4.43 -16.26
CA ASP A 86 6.61 -3.98 -17.48
C ASP A 86 6.34 -2.47 -17.46
N SER A 87 6.33 -1.84 -18.63
CA SER A 87 5.84 -0.47 -18.74
C SER A 87 4.31 -0.49 -18.62
N GLY A 88 3.74 0.42 -17.85
CA GLY A 88 2.30 0.41 -17.59
C GLY A 88 1.84 1.42 -16.57
N VAL A 89 0.56 1.34 -16.20
CA VAL A 89 -0.01 2.16 -15.14
C VAL A 89 -0.19 1.30 -13.90
N TYR A 90 0.47 1.69 -12.82
CA TYR A 90 0.51 0.97 -11.56
C TYR A 90 -0.21 1.76 -10.46
N ARG A 91 -0.62 1.09 -9.39
CA ARG A 91 -1.00 1.73 -8.13
C ARG A 91 -0.56 0.89 -6.95
N LEU A 92 -0.44 1.53 -5.79
CA LEU A 92 -0.17 0.88 -4.52
C LEU A 92 -1.50 0.67 -3.78
N ARG A 93 -1.71 -0.53 -3.26
CA ARG A 93 -2.89 -0.87 -2.46
C ARG A 93 -2.47 -1.38 -1.10
N HIS A 94 -3.13 -0.87 -0.07
CA HIS A 94 -2.97 -1.28 1.32
C HIS A 94 -4.17 -2.12 1.76
N PHE A 95 -3.91 -3.15 2.56
CA PHE A 95 -4.92 -3.90 3.31
C PHE A 95 -4.61 -3.83 4.80
N GLY A 96 -5.64 -3.76 5.62
CA GLY A 96 -5.48 -3.77 7.06
C GLY A 96 -6.73 -4.23 7.79
N SER A 97 -6.58 -4.45 9.08
CA SER A 97 -7.67 -4.76 10.00
C SER A 97 -7.70 -3.72 11.11
N SER A 98 -8.91 -3.39 11.55
CA SER A 98 -9.13 -2.47 12.67
C SER A 98 -10.03 -3.12 13.71
N LYS A 99 -9.96 -2.61 14.94
CA LYS A 99 -10.87 -3.00 16.03
C LYS A 99 -11.40 -1.74 16.69
N LYS A 100 -12.67 -1.77 17.10
CA LYS A 100 -13.25 -0.70 17.94
C LYS A 100 -12.71 -0.76 19.37
N THR A 101 -12.59 -1.97 19.91
CA THR A 101 -12.04 -2.30 21.24
C THR A 101 -11.22 -3.59 21.15
N LYS A 102 -10.43 -3.92 22.17
CA LYS A 102 -9.57 -5.13 22.19
C LYS A 102 -10.34 -6.42 21.86
N ASP A 103 -11.56 -6.54 22.39
CA ASP A 103 -12.42 -7.73 22.27
C ASP A 103 -13.39 -7.65 21.08
N SER A 104 -13.39 -6.54 20.34
CA SER A 104 -14.18 -6.42 19.11
C SER A 104 -13.63 -7.36 18.02
N PRO A 105 -14.51 -7.88 17.14
CA PRO A 105 -14.07 -8.57 15.93
C PRO A 105 -13.25 -7.63 15.03
N ASN A 106 -12.42 -8.23 14.17
CA ASN A 106 -11.68 -7.50 13.16
C ASN A 106 -12.62 -6.92 12.11
N ILE A 107 -12.36 -5.66 11.74
CA ILE A 107 -13.02 -4.96 10.63
C ILE A 107 -11.94 -4.70 9.57
N TYR A 108 -12.01 -5.44 8.47
CA TYR A 108 -11.06 -5.32 7.37
C TYR A 108 -11.35 -4.10 6.50
N PHE A 109 -10.29 -3.48 5.99
CA PHE A 109 -10.36 -2.35 5.09
C PHE A 109 -9.25 -2.41 4.04
N THR A 110 -9.45 -1.65 2.97
CA THR A 110 -8.43 -1.44 1.94
C THR A 110 -8.41 0.02 1.50
N GLY A 111 -7.23 0.50 1.11
CA GLY A 111 -7.02 1.80 0.47
C GLY A 111 -6.15 1.62 -0.77
N ALA A 112 -6.30 2.48 -1.77
CA ALA A 112 -5.51 2.42 -3.00
C ALA A 112 -5.10 3.82 -3.41
N SER A 113 -3.84 3.98 -3.81
CA SER A 113 -3.33 5.23 -4.35
C SER A 113 -3.98 5.55 -5.69
N SER A 114 -3.83 6.80 -6.14
CA SER A 114 -3.97 7.12 -7.57
C SER A 114 -3.00 6.29 -8.42
N GLY A 115 -3.38 6.05 -9.68
CA GLY A 115 -2.50 5.39 -10.64
C GLY A 115 -1.32 6.29 -11.06
N PHE A 116 -0.18 5.67 -11.34
CA PHE A 116 1.03 6.33 -11.85
C PHE A 116 1.67 5.50 -12.98
N ALA A 117 2.31 6.18 -13.93
CA ALA A 117 2.93 5.51 -15.06
C ALA A 117 4.34 5.03 -14.69
N VAL A 118 4.74 3.89 -15.25
CA VAL A 118 6.11 3.36 -15.23
C VAL A 118 6.56 3.14 -16.68
N SER A 119 7.75 3.65 -17.01
CA SER A 119 8.38 3.55 -18.33
C SER A 119 9.80 3.00 -18.24
#